data_AF-A0A6J6L6S3-F1
#
_entry.id   AF-A0A6J6L6S3-F1
#
_cell.length_a   1.000
_cell.length_b   1.000
_cell.length_c   1.000
_cell.angle_alpha   90.00
_cell.angle_beta   90.00
_cell.angle_gamma   90.00
#
_symmetry.space_group_name_H-M   'P 1'
#
loop_
_entity.id
_entity.type
_entity.pdbx_description
1 polymer ?
#
loop_
_entity_poly.entity_id
_entity_poly.type
_entity_poly.pdbx_seq_one_letter_code
_entity_poly.pdbx_strand_id
1 'polypeptide(L)'
;MRKKLIALLSIFALLLAPTLVRASAADFIDDQFYELPLPANEAGYLGARVDDSVSFTFSSFLIANDDEGIKNGLGVPCADFKDAECSKYPRFTYNIYLPPCSVAITDDCITAITATKSDGTVVPGKLTGTKPNYSTPAFKGDPAFNMPDGWYPSMWSFDGIKHPGGDGFLLRASLLSFQNKRSIGVITPQLRVSVSAVTWNPVDISGNWSKETNGVSRDTGLMSAGGASSPTCNFFLAVKECATAWSLPSDVRFKVELKTRAKVSGWVNGRLSDPKVEVTPNGTGQAFAIEAAPMQVPIFAMYKKFTEYSKEFQDFNQRVGGGAGRIMFPESNWRSVYSGSGREPFDKISAFHALNTYDQQAFTEFQYFLAASDNKAVATKNLWHFESNRLFYQDGDLKLNDCSRDLTGLAGFVSTNSTMFMATPPKFNTATQSLDYQVAAPHFDRNGKENIGRYNLVIDSNVARCLYKFSTAPIQASVTVINADGTQQISTSTINEKNGWLYLSVNGYTYSAPTLKVKLSQEAPTPTPSATPSAEATPIAAQVLPPVMVNPLKAKTISVKLGKVVVFTVTDPAIWKGKVADSKIAKFVAGGPKSTYETNPSLTLLKKGKTTVSLTDGKKTYLLKLTVS
;
A
#
# COMPACT_ATOMS: atom_id res chain seq x y z
N MET A 1 50.00 -72.44 5.66
CA MET A 1 50.51 -71.86 4.39
C MET A 1 49.50 -70.83 3.88
N ARG A 2 49.97 -69.65 3.45
CA ARG A 2 49.51 -68.80 2.31
C ARG A 2 48.09 -69.09 1.75
N LYS A 3 47.16 -68.17 1.45
CA LYS A 3 47.14 -66.74 1.02
C LYS A 3 45.63 -66.36 0.94
N LYS A 4 45.17 -65.23 1.48
CA LYS A 4 44.90 -63.94 0.81
C LYS A 4 43.81 -63.91 -0.30
N LEU A 5 42.77 -63.10 0.00
CA LEU A 5 42.15 -62.01 -0.80
C LEU A 5 40.91 -62.25 -1.72
N ILE A 6 39.85 -61.48 -1.38
CA ILE A 6 39.03 -60.55 -2.22
C ILE A 6 37.71 -61.03 -2.88
N ALA A 7 36.63 -60.33 -2.46
CA ALA A 7 35.43 -59.80 -3.15
C ALA A 7 34.56 -60.74 -4.01
N LEU A 8 33.23 -60.62 -4.09
CA LEU A 8 32.33 -59.46 -3.98
C LEU A 8 31.07 -59.82 -3.18
N LEU A 9 30.64 -58.91 -2.32
CA LEU A 9 29.33 -58.86 -1.68
C LEU A 9 28.54 -57.76 -2.38
N SER A 10 27.71 -58.12 -3.36
CA SER A 10 26.74 -57.24 -4.02
C SER A 10 25.70 -58.11 -4.70
N ILE A 11 24.44 -57.67 -4.65
CA ILE A 11 23.24 -58.22 -5.32
C ILE A 11 22.51 -59.28 -4.48
N PHE A 12 21.64 -58.84 -3.56
CA PHE A 12 20.19 -59.18 -3.52
C PHE A 12 19.52 -58.62 -2.24
N ALA A 13 19.38 -57.30 -2.12
CA ALA A 13 18.54 -56.67 -1.08
C ALA A 13 18.15 -55.23 -1.47
N LEU A 14 17.53 -55.07 -2.63
CA LEU A 14 16.83 -53.84 -3.03
C LEU A 14 15.50 -54.28 -3.62
N LEU A 15 14.46 -54.33 -2.78
CA LEU A 15 13.04 -54.33 -3.15
C LEU A 15 12.25 -54.44 -1.84
N LEU A 16 12.17 -53.33 -1.10
CA LEU A 16 11.16 -53.01 -0.07
C LEU A 16 11.51 -51.61 0.47
N ALA A 17 11.48 -50.61 -0.41
CA ALA A 17 11.38 -49.24 0.04
C ALA A 17 9.89 -48.99 0.31
N PRO A 18 9.46 -48.65 1.54
CA PRO A 18 8.18 -48.00 1.70
C PRO A 18 8.31 -46.68 0.93
N THR A 19 7.48 -46.53 -0.10
CA THR A 19 7.23 -45.25 -0.73
C THR A 19 6.79 -44.29 0.37
N LEU A 20 7.75 -43.52 0.88
CA LEU A 20 7.51 -42.23 1.51
C LEU A 20 6.88 -41.37 0.42
N VAL A 21 5.57 -41.51 0.27
CA VAL A 21 4.72 -40.42 -0.19
C VAL A 21 5.00 -39.32 0.81
N ARG A 22 5.92 -38.41 0.48
CA ARG A 22 5.91 -37.07 1.04
C ARG A 22 4.47 -36.61 0.80
N ALA A 23 3.68 -36.57 1.85
CA ALA A 23 2.50 -35.73 1.85
C ALA A 23 3.03 -34.34 1.48
N SER A 24 2.75 -33.89 0.26
CA SER A 24 2.89 -32.49 -0.07
C SER A 24 1.97 -31.80 0.94
N ALA A 25 2.55 -31.07 1.89
CA ALA A 25 1.80 -30.03 2.58
C ALA A 25 1.07 -29.27 1.46
N ALA A 26 -0.26 -29.25 1.49
CA ALA A 26 -1.02 -28.51 0.49
C ALA A 26 -0.40 -27.11 0.38
N ASP A 27 -0.06 -26.69 -0.84
CA ASP A 27 0.67 -25.44 -1.06
C ASP A 27 -0.10 -24.30 -0.37
N PHE A 28 0.49 -23.73 0.67
CA PHE A 28 -0.13 -22.64 1.43
C PHE A 28 -0.14 -21.38 0.56
N ILE A 29 -1.33 -20.95 0.14
CA ILE A 29 -1.52 -19.78 -0.71
C ILE A 29 -1.65 -18.54 0.17
N ASP A 30 -0.71 -17.60 0.03
CA ASP A 30 -0.60 -16.38 0.84
C ASP A 30 -1.88 -15.56 0.87
N ASP A 31 -2.48 -15.36 -0.30
CA ASP A 31 -3.71 -14.60 -0.47
C ASP A 31 -4.91 -15.24 0.23
N GLN A 32 -4.83 -16.53 0.58
CA GLN A 32 -5.88 -17.25 1.29
C GLN A 32 -5.70 -17.24 2.82
N PHE A 33 -4.62 -16.65 3.34
CA PHE A 33 -4.45 -16.46 4.78
C PHE A 33 -5.61 -15.60 5.34
N TYR A 34 -6.34 -16.15 6.31
CA TYR A 34 -7.56 -15.54 6.84
C TYR A 34 -7.42 -15.15 8.31
N GLU A 35 -6.88 -16.03 9.15
CA GLU A 35 -6.56 -15.75 10.56
C GLU A 35 -5.38 -16.59 11.06
N LEU A 36 -4.79 -16.14 12.16
CA LEU A 36 -3.86 -16.95 12.96
C LEU A 36 -4.67 -17.59 14.09
N PRO A 37 -4.71 -18.92 14.25
CA PRO A 37 -5.42 -19.54 15.35
C PRO A 37 -4.72 -19.23 16.68
N LEU A 38 -5.50 -19.23 17.77
CA LEU A 38 -4.95 -19.12 19.12
C LEU A 38 -4.05 -20.33 19.43
N PRO A 39 -2.87 -20.13 20.05
CA PRO A 39 -1.95 -21.22 20.34
C PRO A 39 -2.55 -22.28 21.28
N ALA A 40 -3.32 -21.84 22.27
CA ALA A 40 -4.05 -22.69 23.21
C ALA A 40 -5.36 -22.01 23.64
N ASN A 41 -6.37 -22.82 23.99
CA ASN A 41 -7.67 -22.34 24.45
C ASN A 41 -7.62 -21.94 25.94
N GLU A 42 -6.87 -20.88 26.25
CA GLU A 42 -6.71 -20.34 27.59
C GLU A 42 -6.54 -18.81 27.55
N ALA A 43 -6.82 -18.15 28.69
CA ALA A 43 -6.66 -16.70 28.84
C ALA A 43 -5.19 -16.25 28.80
N GLY A 44 -4.98 -14.95 28.66
CA GLY A 44 -3.65 -14.35 28.75
C GLY A 44 -2.87 -14.28 27.45
N TYR A 45 -3.45 -14.68 26.31
CA TYR A 45 -2.84 -14.38 25.03
C TYR A 45 -3.19 -12.97 24.58
N LEU A 46 -2.17 -12.19 24.25
CA LEU A 46 -2.33 -10.95 23.51
C LEU A 46 -1.61 -11.12 22.17
N GLY A 47 -2.33 -10.89 21.09
CA GLY A 47 -1.81 -10.94 19.73
C GLY A 47 -2.25 -9.73 18.93
N ALA A 48 -1.70 -9.61 17.73
CA ALA A 48 -2.11 -8.61 16.77
C ALA A 48 -2.11 -9.17 15.36
N ARG A 49 -2.90 -8.53 14.50
CA ARG A 49 -2.92 -8.70 13.05
C ARG A 49 -2.86 -7.35 12.36
N VAL A 50 -2.08 -7.30 11.29
CA VAL A 50 -2.09 -6.20 10.35
C VAL A 50 -2.29 -6.76 8.96
N ASP A 51 -3.49 -6.56 8.44
CA ASP A 51 -3.93 -6.99 7.12
C ASP A 51 -5.11 -6.10 6.70
N ASP A 52 -4.89 -5.19 5.75
CA ASP A 52 -5.94 -4.32 5.20
C ASP A 52 -6.72 -4.96 4.05
N SER A 53 -6.38 -6.17 3.61
CA SER A 53 -7.18 -6.86 2.58
C SER A 53 -8.61 -7.16 3.06
N VAL A 54 -8.83 -7.21 4.39
CA VAL A 54 -10.15 -7.37 4.99
C VAL A 54 -10.98 -6.08 5.03
N SER A 55 -10.38 -4.91 4.83
CA SER A 55 -11.11 -3.63 4.86
C SER A 55 -12.15 -3.50 3.73
N PHE A 56 -12.06 -4.37 2.71
CA PHE A 56 -12.92 -4.38 1.52
C PHE A 56 -13.98 -5.51 1.54
N THR A 57 -14.25 -6.15 2.68
CA THR A 57 -15.19 -7.29 2.77
C THR A 57 -16.62 -6.92 3.18
N PHE A 58 -16.91 -5.63 3.37
CA PHE A 58 -18.27 -5.17 3.68
C PHE A 58 -19.23 -5.46 2.53
N SER A 59 -20.37 -6.09 2.80
CA SER A 59 -21.47 -6.16 1.83
C SER A 59 -22.05 -4.77 1.57
N SER A 60 -22.92 -4.64 0.57
CA SER A 60 -23.74 -3.43 0.48
C SER A 60 -24.73 -3.41 1.63
N PHE A 61 -24.80 -2.29 2.36
CA PHE A 61 -25.71 -2.13 3.50
C PHE A 61 -26.06 -0.65 3.71
N LEU A 62 -27.22 -0.43 4.33
CA LEU A 62 -27.65 0.84 4.90
C LEU A 62 -28.21 0.57 6.30
N ILE A 63 -27.64 1.24 7.29
CA ILE A 63 -28.01 1.08 8.70
C ILE A 63 -28.33 2.46 9.27
N ALA A 64 -29.45 2.54 9.97
CA ALA A 64 -29.91 3.69 10.72
C ALA A 64 -29.73 3.45 12.23
N ASN A 65 -29.30 4.47 12.97
CA ASN A 65 -28.96 4.36 14.39
C ASN A 65 -29.29 5.65 15.15
N ASP A 66 -29.43 5.56 16.46
CA ASP A 66 -29.26 6.69 17.37
C ASP A 66 -27.84 6.71 17.96
N ASP A 67 -27.53 7.73 18.77
CA ASP A 67 -26.17 7.89 19.34
C ASP A 67 -25.82 6.78 20.35
N GLU A 68 -26.81 6.19 21.03
CA GLU A 68 -26.60 5.08 21.97
C GLU A 68 -26.38 3.76 21.23
N GLY A 69 -27.17 3.50 20.19
CA GLY A 69 -27.02 2.35 19.31
C GLY A 69 -25.64 2.32 18.67
N ILE A 70 -25.12 3.46 18.19
CA ILE A 70 -23.74 3.55 17.68
C ILE A 70 -22.71 3.08 18.71
N LYS A 71 -22.80 3.55 19.97
CA LYS A 71 -21.85 3.18 21.03
C LYS A 71 -21.85 1.68 21.31
N ASN A 72 -23.01 1.05 21.16
CA ASN A 72 -23.22 -0.37 21.45
C ASN A 72 -23.11 -1.29 20.23
N GLY A 73 -22.94 -0.73 19.02
CA GLY A 73 -22.94 -1.50 17.76
C GLY A 73 -24.33 -2.01 17.35
N LEU A 74 -25.39 -1.30 17.75
CA LEU A 74 -26.80 -1.62 17.48
C LEU A 74 -27.37 -0.66 16.44
N GLY A 75 -28.31 -1.13 15.62
CA GLY A 75 -29.00 -0.32 14.62
C GLY A 75 -30.15 -1.04 13.92
N VAL A 76 -30.79 -0.30 13.01
CA VAL A 76 -31.87 -0.80 12.16
C VAL A 76 -31.42 -0.79 10.71
N PRO A 77 -31.48 -1.93 10.02
CA PRO A 77 -31.16 -1.99 8.60
C PRO A 77 -32.30 -1.43 7.74
N CYS A 78 -31.95 -0.73 6.67
CA CYS A 78 -32.92 -0.09 5.80
C CYS A 78 -32.84 -0.61 4.35
N ALA A 79 -34.01 -0.93 3.77
CA ALA A 79 -34.14 -1.23 2.34
C ALA A 79 -34.32 0.05 1.49
N ASP A 80 -34.79 1.13 2.11
CA ASP A 80 -34.94 2.45 1.52
C ASP A 80 -34.58 3.50 2.57
N PHE A 81 -33.77 4.49 2.19
CA PHE A 81 -33.39 5.59 3.09
C PHE A 81 -34.56 6.47 3.54
N LYS A 82 -35.65 6.50 2.76
CA LYS A 82 -36.88 7.26 3.05
C LYS A 82 -37.95 6.43 3.73
N ASP A 83 -37.67 5.15 4.03
CA ASP A 83 -38.60 4.31 4.78
C ASP A 83 -38.98 4.97 6.12
N ALA A 84 -40.24 4.81 6.53
CA ALA A 84 -40.78 5.42 7.74
C ALA A 84 -40.02 5.01 9.01
N GLU A 85 -39.52 3.78 9.09
CA GLU A 85 -38.72 3.30 10.22
C GLU A 85 -37.30 3.85 10.16
N CYS A 86 -36.66 3.77 8.98
CA CYS A 86 -35.30 4.29 8.76
C CYS A 86 -35.20 5.80 9.06
N SER A 87 -36.27 6.53 8.77
CA SER A 87 -36.33 7.99 8.92
C SER A 87 -36.47 8.47 10.36
N LYS A 88 -36.79 7.58 11.32
CA LYS A 88 -36.88 7.91 12.76
C LYS A 88 -35.51 8.22 13.37
N TYR A 89 -34.45 7.66 12.78
CA TYR A 89 -33.11 7.71 13.33
C TYR A 89 -32.33 8.94 12.85
N PRO A 90 -31.61 9.64 13.75
CA PRO A 90 -30.84 10.82 13.39
C PRO A 90 -29.52 10.47 12.70
N ARG A 91 -29.05 9.22 12.81
CA ARG A 91 -27.77 8.76 12.27
C ARG A 91 -27.92 7.62 11.29
N PHE A 92 -26.95 7.50 10.39
CA PHE A 92 -26.87 6.38 9.47
C PHE A 92 -25.44 6.12 8.95
N THR A 93 -25.22 4.86 8.58
CA THR A 93 -23.98 4.35 7.99
C THR A 93 -24.35 3.54 6.75
N TYR A 94 -23.54 3.63 5.70
CA TYR A 94 -23.74 2.81 4.51
C TYR A 94 -22.43 2.38 3.87
N ASN A 95 -22.50 1.26 3.16
CA ASN A 95 -21.54 0.84 2.15
C ASN A 95 -22.29 0.53 0.85
N ILE A 96 -21.92 1.19 -0.24
CA ILE A 96 -22.55 1.05 -1.56
C ILE A 96 -21.49 0.61 -2.53
N TYR A 97 -21.68 -0.49 -3.27
CA TYR A 97 -20.85 -0.74 -4.45
C TYR A 97 -21.39 0.02 -5.66
N LEU A 98 -20.49 0.50 -6.51
CA LEU A 98 -20.82 1.18 -7.75
C LEU A 98 -21.06 0.13 -8.85
N PRO A 99 -22.16 0.20 -9.61
CA PRO A 99 -22.39 -0.66 -10.76
C PRO A 99 -21.61 -0.16 -12.00
N PRO A 100 -21.49 -0.96 -13.07
CA PRO A 100 -21.08 -0.46 -14.38
C PRO A 100 -22.05 0.62 -14.89
N CYS A 101 -21.52 1.63 -15.58
CA CYS A 101 -22.36 2.67 -16.18
C CYS A 101 -23.29 2.10 -17.26
N SER A 102 -24.47 2.70 -17.40
CA SER A 102 -25.47 2.33 -18.41
C SER A 102 -26.25 3.56 -18.85
N VAL A 103 -27.20 3.38 -19.79
CA VAL A 103 -28.12 4.46 -20.18
C VAL A 103 -28.98 4.98 -19.01
N ALA A 104 -29.20 4.16 -17.98
CA ALA A 104 -29.97 4.54 -16.79
C ALA A 104 -29.09 4.98 -15.61
N ILE A 105 -27.79 4.64 -15.63
CA ILE A 105 -26.84 4.95 -14.56
C ILE A 105 -25.64 5.66 -15.18
N THR A 106 -25.69 6.99 -15.19
CA THR A 106 -24.69 7.86 -15.83
C THR A 106 -23.60 8.35 -14.88
N ASP A 107 -23.84 8.30 -13.57
CA ASP A 107 -22.97 8.78 -12.50
C ASP A 107 -23.00 7.80 -11.31
N ASP A 108 -21.99 7.87 -10.44
CA ASP A 108 -21.71 6.86 -9.39
C ASP A 108 -21.60 5.46 -9.99
N CYS A 109 -20.75 5.32 -11.00
CA CYS A 109 -20.62 4.09 -11.77
C CYS A 109 -19.20 3.87 -12.30
N ILE A 110 -18.89 2.60 -12.59
CA ILE A 110 -17.64 2.16 -13.20
C ILE A 110 -17.75 2.35 -14.70
N THR A 111 -16.89 3.18 -15.29
CA THR A 111 -16.89 3.45 -16.73
C THR A 111 -16.07 2.42 -17.50
N ALA A 112 -14.96 1.95 -16.93
CA ALA A 112 -14.12 0.92 -17.54
C ALA A 112 -13.20 0.25 -16.52
N ILE A 113 -12.80 -0.98 -16.84
CA ILE A 113 -11.62 -1.61 -16.27
C ILE A 113 -10.80 -2.22 -17.40
N THR A 114 -9.48 -1.99 -17.39
CA THR A 114 -8.55 -2.57 -18.37
C THR A 114 -7.34 -3.19 -17.68
N ALA A 115 -6.67 -4.08 -18.38
CA ALA A 115 -5.45 -4.74 -17.92
C ALA A 115 -4.36 -4.59 -18.98
N THR A 116 -3.20 -4.09 -18.58
CA THR A 116 -2.02 -3.93 -19.44
C THR A 116 -1.02 -5.02 -19.14
N LYS A 117 -0.67 -5.82 -20.14
CA LYS A 117 0.34 -6.89 -20.06
C LYS A 117 1.75 -6.31 -20.05
N SER A 118 2.73 -7.15 -19.70
CA SER A 118 4.15 -6.77 -19.67
C SER A 118 4.72 -6.33 -21.03
N ASP A 119 4.14 -6.78 -22.14
CA ASP A 119 4.47 -6.35 -23.50
C ASP A 119 3.84 -5.00 -23.91
N GLY A 120 3.05 -4.39 -23.03
CA GLY A 120 2.32 -3.14 -23.27
C GLY A 120 0.94 -3.33 -23.91
N THR A 121 0.52 -4.56 -24.23
CA THR A 121 -0.81 -4.84 -24.76
C THR A 121 -1.88 -4.48 -23.74
N VAL A 122 -2.81 -3.61 -24.13
CA VAL A 122 -3.98 -3.22 -23.32
C VAL A 122 -5.15 -4.13 -23.67
N VAL A 123 -5.71 -4.78 -22.66
CA VAL A 123 -6.86 -5.70 -22.78
C VAL A 123 -8.06 -5.09 -22.06
N PRO A 124 -9.19 -4.84 -22.74
CA PRO A 124 -10.41 -4.37 -22.09
C PRO A 124 -11.02 -5.48 -21.23
N GLY A 125 -11.57 -5.10 -20.07
CA GLY A 125 -12.30 -6.01 -19.20
C GLY A 125 -13.68 -6.36 -19.77
N LYS A 126 -14.05 -7.63 -19.66
CA LYS A 126 -15.39 -8.13 -20.00
C LYS A 126 -16.17 -8.38 -18.71
N LEU A 127 -17.29 -7.68 -18.54
CA LEU A 127 -18.20 -7.91 -17.41
C LEU A 127 -18.80 -9.31 -17.52
N THR A 128 -18.62 -10.12 -16.47
CA THR A 128 -19.16 -11.49 -16.40
C THR A 128 -20.35 -11.61 -15.44
N GLY A 129 -20.62 -10.56 -14.65
CA GLY A 129 -21.81 -10.46 -13.80
C GLY A 129 -21.55 -9.66 -12.53
N THR A 130 -22.44 -9.79 -11.55
CA THR A 130 -22.30 -9.24 -10.20
C THR A 130 -22.34 -10.35 -9.15
N LYS A 131 -22.05 -10.00 -7.89
CA LYS A 131 -22.06 -10.92 -6.74
C LYS A 131 -22.72 -10.30 -5.50
N PRO A 132 -23.97 -10.67 -5.14
CA PRO A 132 -24.88 -11.58 -5.86
C PRO A 132 -25.30 -11.07 -7.23
N ASN A 133 -25.65 -12.00 -8.11
CA ASN A 133 -26.09 -11.70 -9.48
C ASN A 133 -27.56 -11.25 -9.52
N TYR A 134 -27.83 -10.07 -8.95
CA TYR A 134 -29.15 -9.45 -8.96
C TYR A 134 -29.17 -8.21 -9.84
N SER A 135 -30.32 -7.98 -10.50
CA SER A 135 -30.56 -6.83 -11.38
C SER A 135 -31.18 -5.63 -10.67
N THR A 136 -31.51 -5.75 -9.40
CA THR A 136 -32.07 -4.70 -8.55
C THR A 136 -31.05 -4.29 -7.49
N PRO A 137 -31.04 -3.03 -7.05
CA PRO A 137 -30.14 -2.61 -5.97
C PRO A 137 -30.49 -3.30 -4.64
N ALA A 138 -29.48 -3.44 -3.78
CA ALA A 138 -29.59 -3.95 -2.41
C ALA A 138 -30.46 -3.04 -1.51
N PHE A 139 -30.40 -1.73 -1.73
CA PHE A 139 -31.26 -0.75 -1.09
C PHE A 139 -31.38 0.51 -1.94
N LYS A 140 -32.43 1.30 -1.70
CA LYS A 140 -32.67 2.60 -2.35
C LYS A 140 -31.99 3.74 -1.60
N GLY A 141 -31.20 4.51 -2.34
CA GLY A 141 -30.46 5.67 -1.85
C GLY A 141 -31.31 6.94 -1.85
N ASP A 142 -30.67 8.08 -1.53
CA ASP A 142 -31.26 9.40 -1.75
C ASP A 142 -30.23 10.36 -2.38
N PRO A 143 -30.42 10.71 -3.66
CA PRO A 143 -29.58 11.70 -4.35
C PRO A 143 -29.41 13.02 -3.61
N ALA A 144 -30.42 13.46 -2.82
CA ALA A 144 -30.35 14.68 -2.03
C ALA A 144 -29.23 14.64 -0.96
N PHE A 145 -28.82 13.44 -0.56
CA PHE A 145 -27.76 13.18 0.41
C PHE A 145 -26.43 12.77 -0.23
N ASN A 146 -26.29 12.88 -1.56
CA ASN A 146 -25.19 12.28 -2.32
C ASN A 146 -25.08 10.76 -2.15
N MET A 147 -26.22 10.09 -1.93
CA MET A 147 -26.25 8.65 -1.71
C MET A 147 -26.93 7.95 -2.89
N PRO A 148 -26.18 7.27 -3.78
CA PRO A 148 -26.77 6.47 -4.85
C PRO A 148 -27.45 5.22 -4.31
N ASP A 149 -28.16 4.51 -5.17
CA ASP A 149 -28.67 3.17 -4.85
C ASP A 149 -27.51 2.22 -4.54
N GLY A 150 -27.70 1.33 -3.55
CA GLY A 150 -26.71 0.34 -3.15
C GLY A 150 -26.63 -0.82 -4.13
N TRP A 151 -25.52 -0.99 -4.85
CA TRP A 151 -25.33 -2.15 -5.75
C TRP A 151 -24.35 -3.17 -5.19
N TYR A 152 -24.03 -4.17 -6.01
CA TYR A 152 -23.16 -5.29 -5.69
C TYR A 152 -21.80 -5.17 -6.41
N PRO A 153 -20.73 -5.81 -5.89
CA PRO A 153 -19.47 -5.94 -6.61
C PRO A 153 -19.64 -6.57 -7.98
N SER A 154 -18.77 -6.18 -8.91
CA SER A 154 -18.79 -6.66 -10.31
C SER A 154 -17.67 -7.65 -10.56
N MET A 155 -17.95 -8.65 -11.39
CA MET A 155 -17.02 -9.68 -11.84
C MET A 155 -16.59 -9.40 -13.27
N TRP A 156 -15.29 -9.58 -13.53
CA TRP A 156 -14.65 -9.27 -14.80
C TRP A 156 -13.71 -10.38 -15.24
N SER A 157 -13.49 -10.47 -16.54
CA SER A 157 -12.46 -11.31 -17.16
C SER A 157 -11.65 -10.49 -18.17
N PHE A 158 -10.43 -10.95 -18.49
CA PHE A 158 -9.55 -10.29 -19.45
C PHE A 158 -8.91 -11.33 -20.38
N ASP A 159 -9.02 -11.11 -21.69
CA ASP A 159 -8.54 -12.07 -22.69
C ASP A 159 -7.03 -12.37 -22.55
N GLY A 160 -6.72 -13.64 -22.28
CA GLY A 160 -5.35 -14.13 -22.12
C GLY A 160 -4.67 -13.66 -20.83
N ILE A 161 -5.42 -13.29 -19.79
CA ILE A 161 -4.91 -13.03 -18.44
C ILE A 161 -5.62 -13.96 -17.47
N LYS A 162 -4.85 -14.72 -16.69
CA LYS A 162 -5.34 -15.72 -15.74
C LYS A 162 -4.56 -15.64 -14.43
N HIS A 163 -5.13 -16.18 -13.37
CA HIS A 163 -4.49 -16.46 -12.08
C HIS A 163 -4.56 -17.97 -11.79
N PRO A 164 -3.87 -18.50 -10.76
CA PRO A 164 -3.81 -19.96 -10.54
C PRO A 164 -5.18 -20.64 -10.32
N GLY A 165 -6.19 -19.87 -9.93
CA GLY A 165 -7.57 -20.34 -9.77
C GLY A 165 -8.44 -20.25 -11.03
N GLY A 166 -8.09 -19.47 -12.05
CA GLY A 166 -8.97 -19.21 -13.18
C GLY A 166 -8.74 -17.85 -13.83
N ASP A 167 -9.82 -17.22 -14.29
CA ASP A 167 -9.82 -15.94 -15.01
C ASP A 167 -10.81 -14.92 -14.43
N GLY A 168 -11.27 -15.15 -13.20
CA GLY A 168 -12.25 -14.31 -12.51
C GLY A 168 -11.59 -13.20 -11.69
N PHE A 169 -11.96 -11.95 -11.98
CA PHE A 169 -11.49 -10.77 -11.25
C PHE A 169 -12.66 -10.04 -10.63
N LEU A 170 -12.65 -9.90 -9.30
CA LEU A 170 -13.63 -9.17 -8.53
C LEU A 170 -13.22 -7.70 -8.44
N LEU A 171 -14.06 -6.80 -8.94
CA LEU A 171 -13.93 -5.35 -8.76
C LEU A 171 -14.91 -4.87 -7.69
N ARG A 172 -14.35 -4.34 -6.62
CA ARG A 172 -15.07 -3.73 -5.50
C ARG A 172 -14.77 -2.24 -5.49
N ALA A 173 -15.57 -1.45 -6.21
CA ALA A 173 -15.57 0.00 -6.12
C ALA A 173 -16.74 0.43 -5.24
N SER A 174 -16.49 1.08 -4.11
CA SER A 174 -17.51 1.40 -3.11
C SER A 174 -17.45 2.82 -2.59
N LEU A 175 -18.61 3.33 -2.21
CA LEU A 175 -18.80 4.52 -1.41
C LEU A 175 -19.19 4.10 0.01
N LEU A 176 -18.36 4.45 0.98
CA LEU A 176 -18.56 4.14 2.39
C LEU A 176 -18.71 5.42 3.19
N SER A 177 -19.65 5.46 4.14
CA SER A 177 -19.66 6.51 5.14
C SER A 177 -20.22 6.01 6.47
N PHE A 178 -19.61 6.46 7.58
CA PHE A 178 -19.96 6.07 8.95
C PHE A 178 -20.57 7.23 9.75
N GLN A 179 -21.58 6.90 10.57
CA GLN A 179 -22.14 7.75 11.62
C GLN A 179 -22.61 9.15 11.14
N ASN A 180 -23.07 9.22 9.89
CA ASN A 180 -23.58 10.45 9.28
C ASN A 180 -24.77 10.97 10.06
N LYS A 181 -24.90 12.29 10.17
CA LYS A 181 -26.09 12.95 10.73
C LYS A 181 -27.03 13.33 9.61
N ARG A 182 -28.31 12.94 9.71
CA ARG A 182 -29.34 13.32 8.74
C ARG A 182 -29.52 14.84 8.66
N SER A 183 -29.28 15.57 9.74
CA SER A 183 -29.38 17.04 9.79
C SER A 183 -28.32 17.80 8.99
N ILE A 184 -27.22 17.14 8.57
CA ILE A 184 -26.16 17.77 7.77
C ILE A 184 -26.52 17.81 6.27
N GLY A 185 -27.45 16.95 5.83
CA GLY A 185 -27.92 16.89 4.45
C GLY A 185 -26.90 16.24 3.50
N VAL A 186 -25.87 16.96 3.09
CA VAL A 186 -24.94 16.49 2.05
C VAL A 186 -23.78 15.70 2.66
N ILE A 187 -23.57 14.48 2.18
CA ILE A 187 -22.50 13.59 2.64
C ILE A 187 -21.33 13.60 1.64
N THR A 188 -20.13 13.45 2.20
CA THR A 188 -18.91 13.20 1.44
C THR A 188 -18.42 11.78 1.76
N PRO A 189 -18.74 10.78 0.91
CA PRO A 189 -18.33 9.40 1.16
C PRO A 189 -16.82 9.20 0.99
N GLN A 190 -16.31 8.14 1.62
CA GLN A 190 -15.02 7.54 1.27
C GLN A 190 -15.19 6.69 0.00
N LEU A 191 -14.34 6.91 -1.00
CA LEU A 191 -14.17 6.01 -2.13
C LEU A 191 -13.19 4.90 -1.77
N ARG A 192 -13.58 3.64 -1.96
CA ARG A 192 -12.70 2.49 -1.77
C ARG A 192 -12.78 1.59 -2.98
N VAL A 193 -11.65 1.28 -3.60
CA VAL A 193 -11.58 0.48 -4.81
C VAL A 193 -10.56 -0.64 -4.64
N SER A 194 -10.93 -1.87 -4.98
CA SER A 194 -10.00 -3.00 -5.03
C SER A 194 -10.29 -3.91 -6.22
N VAL A 195 -9.23 -4.49 -6.76
CA VAL A 195 -9.27 -5.58 -7.74
C VAL A 195 -8.71 -6.82 -7.04
N SER A 196 -9.38 -7.95 -7.17
CA SER A 196 -8.95 -9.22 -6.55
C SER A 196 -9.11 -10.37 -7.52
N ALA A 197 -8.10 -11.23 -7.64
CA ALA A 197 -8.21 -12.48 -8.36
C ALA A 197 -8.96 -13.49 -7.50
N VAL A 198 -10.04 -14.07 -8.04
CA VAL A 198 -10.95 -14.91 -7.27
C VAL A 198 -11.44 -16.11 -8.07
N THR A 199 -11.63 -17.22 -7.38
CA THR A 199 -12.54 -18.27 -7.87
C THR A 199 -13.79 -18.25 -7.05
N TRP A 200 -14.89 -18.45 -7.75
CA TRP A 200 -16.19 -18.43 -7.14
C TRP A 200 -16.71 -19.85 -7.05
N ASN A 201 -16.92 -20.33 -5.83
CA ASN A 201 -17.50 -21.63 -5.59
C ASN A 201 -18.88 -21.41 -4.95
N PRO A 202 -19.98 -21.89 -5.55
CA PRO A 202 -21.24 -21.94 -4.84
C PRO A 202 -21.08 -22.91 -3.67
N VAL A 203 -21.08 -22.39 -2.45
CA VAL A 203 -20.95 -23.22 -1.24
C VAL A 203 -22.23 -23.05 -0.42
N ASP A 204 -23.07 -24.09 -0.41
CA ASP A 204 -24.25 -24.20 0.49
C ASP A 204 -23.85 -24.16 1.99
N ILE A 205 -22.56 -24.32 2.26
CA ILE A 205 -21.91 -24.35 3.58
C ILE A 205 -21.28 -22.99 3.97
N SER A 206 -21.28 -21.99 3.08
CA SER A 206 -21.00 -20.62 3.54
C SER A 206 -22.21 -20.22 4.38
N GLY A 207 -22.00 -20.06 5.69
CA GLY A 207 -23.06 -20.01 6.69
C GLY A 207 -24.26 -19.15 6.28
N ASN A 208 -25.45 -19.50 6.78
CA ASN A 208 -26.68 -18.73 6.57
C ASN A 208 -26.47 -17.26 6.94
N TRP A 209 -26.16 -16.44 5.95
CA TRP A 209 -26.62 -15.06 5.94
C TRP A 209 -27.67 -15.00 4.85
N SER A 210 -28.88 -15.32 5.29
CA SER A 210 -30.14 -15.16 4.61
C SER A 210 -30.41 -13.66 4.32
N LYS A 211 -31.68 -13.30 4.06
CA LYS A 211 -32.28 -11.96 4.28
C LYS A 211 -31.73 -11.20 5.53
N GLU A 212 -31.18 -11.97 6.48
CA GLU A 212 -30.54 -11.67 7.75
C GLU A 212 -29.03 -11.28 7.76
N THR A 213 -28.38 -10.80 6.68
CA THR A 213 -27.20 -9.88 6.89
C THR A 213 -27.60 -8.57 7.58
N ASN A 214 -28.91 -8.36 7.67
CA ASN A 214 -29.61 -7.39 8.51
C ASN A 214 -30.09 -8.01 9.83
N GLY A 215 -29.46 -9.10 10.26
CA GLY A 215 -29.79 -9.82 11.49
C GLY A 215 -29.34 -9.04 12.71
N VAL A 216 -30.30 -8.42 13.38
CA VAL A 216 -30.22 -8.05 14.78
C VAL A 216 -30.31 -9.35 15.58
N SER A 217 -29.27 -9.70 16.35
CA SER A 217 -29.35 -10.80 17.31
C SER A 217 -30.59 -10.61 18.19
N ARG A 218 -31.50 -11.58 18.22
CA ARG A 218 -32.74 -11.47 19.01
C ARG A 218 -32.47 -11.41 20.52
N ASP A 219 -31.33 -11.96 20.96
CA ASP A 219 -30.94 -12.02 22.37
C ASP A 219 -30.12 -10.81 22.81
N THR A 220 -29.39 -10.16 21.89
CA THR A 220 -28.42 -9.11 22.23
C THR A 220 -28.59 -7.79 21.48
N GLY A 221 -29.44 -7.74 20.46
CA GLY A 221 -29.64 -6.56 19.60
C GLY A 221 -28.49 -6.28 18.61
N LEU A 222 -27.41 -7.07 18.64
CA LEU A 222 -26.19 -6.81 17.86
C LEU A 222 -26.43 -7.01 16.36
N MET A 223 -25.96 -6.06 15.55
CA MET A 223 -25.97 -6.17 14.10
C MET A 223 -24.67 -6.80 13.58
N SER A 224 -24.77 -7.69 12.60
CA SER A 224 -23.62 -8.10 11.81
C SER A 224 -23.48 -7.20 10.58
N ALA A 225 -22.76 -6.10 10.71
CA ALA A 225 -22.42 -5.25 9.55
C ALA A 225 -21.19 -5.77 8.78
N GLY A 226 -20.67 -6.96 9.10
CA GLY A 226 -19.40 -7.47 8.59
C GLY A 226 -19.55 -8.73 7.74
N GLY A 227 -18.76 -8.83 6.67
CA GLY A 227 -18.55 -10.07 5.96
C GLY A 227 -17.55 -10.95 6.72
N ALA A 228 -17.97 -12.12 7.18
CA ALA A 228 -17.06 -13.05 7.86
C ALA A 228 -16.14 -13.72 6.84
N SER A 229 -14.83 -13.59 7.01
CA SER A 229 -13.85 -14.45 6.34
C SER A 229 -13.66 -15.73 7.14
N SER A 230 -13.70 -16.89 6.49
CA SER A 230 -13.43 -18.20 7.09
C SER A 230 -12.34 -18.93 6.28
N PRO A 231 -11.82 -20.09 6.73
CA PRO A 231 -10.88 -20.87 5.94
C PRO A 231 -11.42 -21.23 4.55
N THR A 232 -12.74 -21.34 4.42
CA THR A 232 -13.43 -21.67 3.17
C THR A 232 -13.98 -20.43 2.46
N CYS A 233 -13.80 -19.23 3.03
CA CYS A 233 -14.34 -17.99 2.49
C CYS A 233 -13.46 -16.77 2.69
N ASN A 234 -12.73 -16.34 1.65
CA ASN A 234 -11.91 -15.13 1.74
C ASN A 234 -12.72 -13.85 1.51
N PHE A 235 -13.73 -13.91 0.63
CA PHE A 235 -14.61 -12.78 0.34
C PHE A 235 -16.07 -13.19 0.52
N PHE A 236 -16.71 -12.62 1.54
CA PHE A 236 -18.12 -12.83 1.84
C PHE A 236 -18.95 -11.60 1.47
N LEU A 237 -19.94 -11.75 0.58
CA LEU A 237 -20.69 -10.63 -0.02
C LEU A 237 -22.21 -10.69 0.25
N ALA A 238 -22.60 -11.26 1.40
CA ALA A 238 -23.95 -11.28 2.00
C ALA A 238 -24.96 -12.37 1.58
N VAL A 239 -24.77 -13.19 0.54
CA VAL A 239 -25.84 -14.14 0.14
C VAL A 239 -25.31 -15.52 -0.26
N LYS A 240 -24.95 -16.41 0.68
CA LYS A 240 -24.46 -17.78 0.34
C LYS A 240 -23.37 -17.80 -0.77
N GLU A 241 -22.63 -16.70 -0.82
CA GLU A 241 -21.91 -16.24 -1.98
C GLU A 241 -20.47 -16.00 -1.51
N CYS A 242 -19.59 -16.93 -1.87
CA CYS A 242 -18.26 -17.01 -1.30
C CYS A 242 -17.20 -17.15 -2.38
N ALA A 243 -16.11 -16.39 -2.23
CA ALA A 243 -14.99 -16.45 -3.15
C ALA A 243 -13.68 -16.81 -2.44
N THR A 244 -12.90 -17.65 -3.10
CA THR A 244 -11.53 -17.98 -2.70
C THR A 244 -10.57 -16.99 -3.37
N ALA A 245 -9.66 -16.44 -2.58
CA ALA A 245 -8.67 -15.49 -3.05
C ALA A 245 -7.49 -16.19 -3.75
N TRP A 246 -6.93 -15.54 -4.76
CA TRP A 246 -5.73 -15.96 -5.45
C TRP A 246 -4.79 -14.77 -5.63
N SER A 247 -3.49 -15.06 -5.74
CA SER A 247 -2.51 -14.03 -6.07
C SER A 247 -2.83 -13.39 -7.41
N LEU A 248 -2.88 -12.06 -7.43
CA LEU A 248 -2.95 -11.31 -8.68
C LEU A 248 -1.69 -11.57 -9.53
N PRO A 249 -1.78 -11.56 -10.88
CA PRO A 249 -0.61 -11.64 -11.74
C PRO A 249 0.32 -10.44 -11.52
N SER A 250 1.62 -10.67 -11.34
CA SER A 250 2.61 -9.63 -11.06
C SER A 250 3.11 -8.89 -12.31
N ASP A 251 2.82 -9.44 -13.50
CA ASP A 251 3.19 -8.92 -14.82
C ASP A 251 2.06 -8.14 -15.51
N VAL A 252 1.00 -7.83 -14.76
CA VAL A 252 -0.18 -7.11 -15.24
C VAL A 252 -0.39 -5.82 -14.45
N ARG A 253 -0.80 -4.77 -15.14
CA ARG A 253 -1.26 -3.52 -14.53
C ARG A 253 -2.75 -3.37 -14.75
N PHE A 254 -3.52 -3.11 -13.69
CA PHE A 254 -4.94 -2.86 -13.79
C PHE A 254 -5.20 -1.35 -13.81
N LYS A 255 -6.08 -0.91 -14.71
CA LYS A 255 -6.63 0.45 -14.74
C LYS A 255 -8.12 0.39 -14.41
N VAL A 256 -8.56 1.09 -13.38
CA VAL A 256 -9.97 1.24 -13.04
C VAL A 256 -10.39 2.68 -13.30
N GLU A 257 -11.51 2.84 -14.00
CA GLU A 257 -12.11 4.13 -14.35
C GLU A 257 -13.54 4.20 -13.80
N LEU A 258 -13.86 5.26 -13.07
CA LEU A 258 -15.17 5.45 -12.46
C LEU A 258 -15.53 6.93 -12.36
N LYS A 259 -16.82 7.21 -12.20
CA LYS A 259 -17.37 8.55 -11.99
C LYS A 259 -18.22 8.58 -10.74
N THR A 260 -18.13 9.66 -9.98
CA THR A 260 -18.97 9.96 -8.82
C THR A 260 -19.71 11.27 -9.02
N ARG A 261 -20.91 11.40 -8.45
CA ARG A 261 -21.67 12.68 -8.39
C ARG A 261 -21.20 13.57 -7.25
N ALA A 262 -20.75 12.92 -6.18
CA ALA A 262 -20.21 13.57 -5.01
C ALA A 262 -18.71 13.77 -5.17
N LYS A 263 -18.21 14.90 -4.67
CA LYS A 263 -16.78 15.00 -4.40
C LYS A 263 -16.41 13.94 -3.38
N VAL A 264 -15.35 13.21 -3.65
CA VAL A 264 -14.67 12.36 -2.70
C VAL A 264 -13.46 13.16 -2.22
N SER A 265 -13.53 13.67 -1.00
CA SER A 265 -12.41 14.39 -0.40
C SER A 265 -11.38 13.42 0.14
N GLY A 266 -10.11 13.81 0.11
CA GLY A 266 -9.16 13.35 1.12
C GLY A 266 -7.79 12.93 0.58
N TRP A 267 -6.99 12.51 1.55
CA TRP A 267 -5.78 11.74 1.35
C TRP A 267 -6.15 10.30 1.04
N VAL A 268 -5.59 9.71 0.00
CA VAL A 268 -5.83 8.29 -0.33
C VAL A 268 -4.66 7.43 0.17
N ASN A 269 -4.96 6.26 0.69
CA ASN A 269 -3.97 5.23 1.02
C ASN A 269 -4.22 4.00 0.16
N GLY A 270 -3.20 3.22 -0.17
CA GLY A 270 -3.41 2.00 -0.95
C GLY A 270 -2.21 1.09 -1.14
N ARG A 271 -2.44 0.01 -1.89
CA ARG A 271 -1.48 -1.02 -2.30
C ARG A 271 -1.45 -1.07 -3.83
N LEU A 272 -0.67 -0.18 -4.43
CA LEU A 272 -0.60 0.12 -5.84
C LEU A 272 0.87 0.38 -6.21
N SER A 273 1.46 -0.49 -7.02
CA SER A 273 2.85 -0.33 -7.46
C SER A 273 2.92 0.61 -8.67
N ASP A 274 3.76 1.65 -8.52
CA ASP A 274 4.06 2.66 -9.53
C ASP A 274 2.79 3.26 -10.15
N PRO A 275 1.90 3.83 -9.32
CA PRO A 275 0.57 4.18 -9.74
C PRO A 275 0.55 5.44 -10.64
N LYS A 276 -0.31 5.40 -11.67
CA LYS A 276 -0.64 6.55 -12.53
C LYS A 276 -2.06 7.00 -12.17
N VAL A 277 -2.24 8.27 -11.89
CA VAL A 277 -3.53 8.81 -11.43
C VAL A 277 -3.94 9.99 -12.27
N GLU A 278 -5.19 9.92 -12.73
CA GLU A 278 -5.89 10.98 -13.42
C GLU A 278 -7.21 11.21 -12.69
N VAL A 279 -7.46 12.45 -12.28
CA VAL A 279 -8.72 12.88 -11.68
C VAL A 279 -9.19 14.11 -12.42
N THR A 280 -10.40 14.06 -12.97
CA THR A 280 -11.00 15.17 -13.70
C THR A 280 -12.36 15.54 -13.12
N PRO A 281 -12.82 16.79 -13.25
CA PRO A 281 -14.17 17.18 -12.85
C PRO A 281 -15.24 16.36 -13.59
N ASN A 282 -16.33 16.01 -12.89
CA ASN A 282 -17.52 15.38 -13.45
C ASN A 282 -18.78 16.08 -12.89
N GLY A 283 -19.15 17.23 -13.46
CA GLY A 283 -20.19 18.09 -12.90
C GLY A 283 -19.83 18.56 -11.49
N THR A 284 -20.65 18.22 -10.49
CA THR A 284 -20.38 18.46 -9.07
C THR A 284 -19.44 17.44 -8.42
N GLY A 285 -19.19 16.31 -9.09
CA GLY A 285 -18.36 15.22 -8.61
C GLY A 285 -17.07 15.06 -9.42
N GLN A 286 -16.58 13.83 -9.51
CA GLN A 286 -15.24 13.51 -10.02
C GLN A 286 -15.24 12.28 -10.92
N ALA A 287 -14.36 12.26 -11.92
CA ALA A 287 -14.00 11.06 -12.66
C ALA A 287 -12.57 10.68 -12.28
N PHE A 288 -12.35 9.38 -12.04
CA PHE A 288 -11.07 8.82 -11.64
C PHE A 288 -10.62 7.81 -12.69
N ALA A 289 -9.33 7.81 -13.00
CA ALA A 289 -8.65 6.77 -13.75
C ALA A 289 -7.33 6.45 -13.05
N ILE A 290 -7.24 5.27 -12.45
CA ILE A 290 -6.05 4.84 -11.68
C ILE A 290 -5.51 3.56 -12.26
N GLU A 291 -4.27 3.60 -12.74
CA GLU A 291 -3.54 2.45 -13.29
C GLU A 291 -2.34 2.09 -12.40
N ALA A 292 -2.27 0.85 -11.93
CA ALA A 292 -1.12 0.37 -11.15
C ALA A 292 -0.88 -1.13 -11.32
N ALA A 293 0.33 -1.60 -11.02
CA ALA A 293 0.58 -3.02 -10.81
C ALA A 293 0.15 -3.43 -9.38
N PRO A 294 -0.21 -4.70 -9.15
CA PRO A 294 -0.36 -5.26 -7.81
C PRO A 294 0.92 -5.12 -6.97
N MET A 295 0.76 -5.15 -5.66
CA MET A 295 1.80 -4.90 -4.69
C MET A 295 1.90 -6.06 -3.68
N GLN A 296 3.12 -6.56 -3.48
CA GLN A 296 3.39 -7.65 -2.52
C GLN A 296 3.48 -7.11 -1.10
N VAL A 297 2.46 -7.36 -0.29
CA VAL A 297 2.29 -6.83 1.07
C VAL A 297 2.54 -7.94 2.09
N PRO A 298 3.58 -7.82 2.95
CA PRO A 298 3.79 -8.73 4.06
C PRO A 298 2.68 -8.55 5.10
N ILE A 299 2.02 -9.66 5.45
CA ILE A 299 0.98 -9.74 6.46
C ILE A 299 1.61 -10.16 7.77
N PHE A 300 1.29 -9.42 8.83
CA PHE A 300 1.74 -9.73 10.18
C PHE A 300 0.59 -10.30 10.99
N ALA A 301 0.85 -11.40 11.69
CA ALA A 301 0.00 -11.89 12.76
C ALA A 301 0.87 -12.62 13.79
N MET A 302 0.59 -12.44 15.07
CA MET A 302 1.24 -13.22 16.13
C MET A 302 0.35 -13.32 17.38
N TYR A 303 0.67 -14.29 18.23
CA TYR A 303 0.21 -14.36 19.62
C TYR A 303 1.41 -14.60 20.54
N LYS A 304 1.33 -14.03 21.74
CA LYS A 304 2.22 -14.34 22.86
C LYS A 304 1.44 -14.20 24.16
N LYS A 305 1.91 -14.84 25.24
CA LYS A 305 1.35 -14.54 26.56
C LYS A 305 1.65 -13.09 26.93
N PHE A 306 0.66 -12.40 27.51
CA PHE A 306 0.78 -11.01 27.91
C PHE A 306 1.97 -10.79 28.86
N THR A 307 2.19 -11.74 29.76
CA THR A 307 3.29 -11.76 30.74
C THR A 307 4.68 -11.91 30.11
N GLU A 308 4.77 -12.38 28.86
CA GLU A 308 6.05 -12.57 28.15
C GLU A 308 6.45 -11.35 27.31
N TYR A 309 5.62 -10.31 27.25
CA TYR A 309 6.00 -9.03 26.66
C TYR A 309 6.86 -8.21 27.63
N SER A 310 7.62 -7.25 27.10
CA SER A 310 8.39 -6.33 27.94
C SER A 310 7.45 -5.53 28.85
N LYS A 311 7.95 -5.08 30.01
CA LYS A 311 7.14 -4.32 30.96
C LYS A 311 6.58 -3.04 30.34
N GLU A 312 7.38 -2.38 29.50
CA GLU A 312 7.00 -1.18 28.76
C GLU A 312 5.81 -1.45 27.84
N PHE A 313 5.81 -2.59 27.15
CA PHE A 313 4.71 -2.94 26.26
C PHE A 313 3.44 -3.35 27.03
N GLN A 314 3.60 -4.05 28.16
CA GLN A 314 2.48 -4.32 29.06
C GLN A 314 1.84 -3.02 29.58
N ASP A 315 2.65 -2.05 30.00
CA ASP A 315 2.18 -0.75 30.48
C ASP A 315 1.55 0.10 29.38
N PHE A 316 2.10 0.05 28.17
CA PHE A 316 1.50 0.67 26.98
C PHE A 316 0.08 0.14 26.75
N ASN A 317 -0.12 -1.18 26.70
CA ASN A 317 -1.43 -1.79 26.48
C ASN A 317 -2.40 -1.46 27.61
N GLN A 318 -1.95 -1.51 28.87
CA GLN A 318 -2.82 -1.19 30.02
C GLN A 318 -3.28 0.28 30.03
N ARG A 319 -2.44 1.20 29.53
CA ARG A 319 -2.76 2.63 29.42
C ARG A 319 -3.71 2.93 28.28
N VAL A 320 -3.46 2.35 27.11
CA VAL A 320 -4.29 2.55 25.91
C VAL A 320 -5.66 1.91 26.10
N GLY A 321 -5.69 0.72 26.72
CA GLY A 321 -6.89 -0.08 26.90
C GLY A 321 -7.36 -0.76 25.61
N GLY A 322 -8.41 -1.56 25.74
CA GLY A 322 -9.06 -2.26 24.64
C GLY A 322 -10.17 -1.46 23.99
N GLY A 323 -10.52 -1.84 22.75
CA GLY A 323 -11.74 -1.42 22.06
C GLY A 323 -12.68 -2.61 21.86
N ALA A 324 -13.99 -2.37 21.78
CA ALA A 324 -14.98 -3.41 21.56
C ALA A 324 -14.68 -4.25 20.29
N GLY A 325 -14.81 -5.58 20.39
CA GLY A 325 -14.72 -6.51 19.24
C GLY A 325 -13.39 -7.26 19.05
N ARG A 326 -12.55 -7.38 20.09
CA ARG A 326 -11.17 -7.94 20.00
C ARG A 326 -10.90 -9.13 20.91
N ILE A 327 -11.93 -9.81 21.40
CA ILE A 327 -11.78 -10.86 22.42
C ILE A 327 -12.19 -12.20 21.83
N MET A 328 -11.22 -13.10 21.78
CA MET A 328 -11.43 -14.49 21.43
C MET A 328 -11.32 -15.29 22.72
N PHE A 329 -12.45 -15.47 23.41
CA PHE A 329 -12.95 -16.79 23.81
C PHE A 329 -14.31 -16.68 24.52
N PRO A 330 -15.24 -17.61 24.26
CA PRO A 330 -16.62 -17.54 24.71
C PRO A 330 -16.99 -18.74 25.59
N GLU A 331 -17.35 -18.50 26.85
CA GLU A 331 -18.35 -19.37 27.50
C GLU A 331 -19.52 -18.55 28.06
N SER A 332 -19.31 -17.26 28.32
CA SER A 332 -20.39 -16.30 28.56
C SER A 332 -19.98 -14.94 28.02
N ASN A 333 -20.95 -14.21 27.48
CA ASN A 333 -20.87 -12.82 26.99
C ASN A 333 -19.63 -12.08 27.50
N TRP A 334 -18.55 -11.95 26.71
CA TRP A 334 -17.29 -11.30 27.13
C TRP A 334 -17.51 -9.91 27.74
N ARG A 335 -18.64 -9.26 27.41
CA ARG A 335 -19.09 -8.00 28.01
C ARG A 335 -19.37 -8.06 29.51
N SER A 336 -19.63 -9.23 30.08
CA SER A 336 -19.74 -9.43 31.53
C SER A 336 -18.39 -9.32 32.24
N VAL A 337 -17.30 -9.63 31.54
CA VAL A 337 -15.92 -9.60 32.05
C VAL A 337 -15.22 -8.30 31.70
N TYR A 338 -15.56 -7.69 30.56
CA TYR A 338 -14.98 -6.44 30.09
C TYR A 338 -15.97 -5.63 29.25
N SER A 339 -16.23 -4.37 29.61
CA SER A 339 -17.20 -3.50 28.94
C SER A 339 -16.88 -3.17 27.48
N GLY A 340 -15.68 -3.49 27.00
CA GLY A 340 -15.17 -3.05 25.69
C GLY A 340 -14.50 -1.67 25.73
N SER A 341 -14.23 -1.16 26.93
CA SER A 341 -13.57 0.12 27.16
C SER A 341 -12.70 0.09 28.42
N GLY A 342 -11.58 0.81 28.41
CA GLY A 342 -10.66 0.89 29.54
C GLY A 342 -9.66 -0.27 29.61
N ARG A 343 -9.12 -0.56 30.79
CA ARG A 343 -8.06 -1.56 30.97
C ARG A 343 -8.58 -2.99 30.73
N GLU A 344 -7.93 -3.70 29.82
CA GLU A 344 -8.25 -5.10 29.53
C GLU A 344 -7.78 -6.05 30.65
N PRO A 345 -8.64 -6.98 31.11
CA PRO A 345 -8.29 -7.97 32.13
C PRO A 345 -7.60 -9.19 31.49
N PHE A 346 -6.35 -9.03 31.03
CA PHE A 346 -5.61 -10.08 30.32
C PHE A 346 -5.46 -11.39 31.12
N ASP A 347 -5.65 -11.39 32.44
CA ASP A 347 -5.73 -12.61 33.26
C ASP A 347 -6.99 -13.45 33.00
N LYS A 348 -8.04 -12.83 32.46
CA LYS A 348 -9.36 -13.44 32.22
C LYS A 348 -9.73 -13.59 30.76
N ILE A 349 -9.05 -12.85 29.86
CA ILE A 349 -9.35 -12.86 28.44
C ILE A 349 -8.09 -13.07 27.60
N SER A 350 -8.30 -13.54 26.37
CA SER A 350 -7.32 -13.46 25.30
C SER A 350 -7.80 -12.45 24.26
N ALA A 351 -6.88 -11.60 23.80
CA ALA A 351 -7.16 -10.48 22.92
C ALA A 351 -6.38 -10.58 21.61
N PHE A 352 -7.00 -10.14 20.52
CA PHE A 352 -6.38 -10.08 19.21
C PHE A 352 -6.62 -8.71 18.56
N HIS A 353 -5.55 -7.92 18.47
CA HIS A 353 -5.63 -6.53 18.04
C HIS A 353 -5.50 -6.42 16.51
N ALA A 354 -6.57 -6.05 15.83
CA ALA A 354 -6.51 -5.60 14.45
C ALA A 354 -5.93 -4.17 14.40
N LEU A 355 -4.67 -4.01 13.98
CA LEU A 355 -4.04 -2.70 13.89
C LEU A 355 -4.29 -2.11 12.49
N ASN A 356 -5.48 -1.56 12.28
CA ASN A 356 -5.95 -1.09 10.98
C ASN A 356 -6.36 0.39 10.97
N THR A 357 -6.05 1.15 12.03
CA THR A 357 -6.29 2.60 12.10
C THR A 357 -5.15 3.42 11.50
N TYR A 358 -3.95 2.83 11.38
CA TYR A 358 -2.77 3.45 10.76
C TYR A 358 -2.43 4.85 11.32
N ASP A 359 -2.64 5.00 12.62
CA ASP A 359 -2.30 6.17 13.41
C ASP A 359 -1.02 5.95 14.25
N GLN A 360 -0.58 6.99 14.97
CA GLN A 360 0.64 6.91 15.76
C GLN A 360 0.56 5.85 16.89
N GLN A 361 -0.62 5.64 17.48
CA GLN A 361 -0.80 4.66 18.54
C GLN A 361 -0.67 3.24 17.98
N ALA A 362 -1.41 2.92 16.91
CA ALA A 362 -1.35 1.63 16.23
C ALA A 362 0.06 1.37 15.64
N PHE A 363 0.74 2.40 15.13
CA PHE A 363 2.11 2.29 14.67
C PHE A 363 3.06 1.91 15.81
N THR A 364 2.97 2.60 16.95
CA THR A 364 3.79 2.34 18.14
C THR A 364 3.54 0.94 18.68
N GLU A 365 2.27 0.55 18.75
CA GLU A 365 1.86 -0.78 19.18
C GLU A 365 2.40 -1.88 18.26
N PHE A 366 2.30 -1.68 16.94
CA PHE A 366 2.87 -2.58 15.95
C PHE A 366 4.38 -2.75 16.12
N GLN A 367 5.12 -1.68 16.44
CA GLN A 367 6.56 -1.79 16.68
C GLN A 367 6.89 -2.67 17.89
N TYR A 368 6.09 -2.61 18.96
CA TYR A 368 6.26 -3.50 20.11
C TYR A 368 5.96 -4.96 19.74
N PHE A 369 4.88 -5.22 19.01
CA PHE A 369 4.59 -6.56 18.52
C PHE A 369 5.69 -7.08 17.60
N LEU A 370 6.15 -6.26 16.66
CA LEU A 370 7.23 -6.61 15.74
C LEU A 370 8.52 -6.95 16.49
N ALA A 371 8.89 -6.16 17.50
CA ALA A 371 10.06 -6.41 18.34
C ALA A 371 9.94 -7.69 19.19
N ALA A 372 8.72 -8.13 19.51
CA ALA A 372 8.44 -9.37 20.23
C ALA A 372 8.28 -10.59 19.31
N SER A 373 8.30 -10.41 17.99
CA SER A 373 8.12 -11.45 16.98
C SER A 373 9.45 -12.05 16.51
N ASP A 374 9.38 -13.07 15.64
CA ASP A 374 10.54 -13.62 14.91
C ASP A 374 10.91 -12.81 13.66
N ASN A 375 10.29 -11.63 13.49
CA ASN A 375 10.48 -10.72 12.37
C ASN A 375 10.12 -11.33 11.01
N LYS A 376 9.19 -12.30 10.98
CA LYS A 376 8.64 -12.90 9.77
C LYS A 376 7.18 -12.52 9.54
N ALA A 377 6.83 -12.36 8.27
CA ALA A 377 5.45 -12.29 7.86
C ALA A 377 4.80 -13.69 7.89
N VAL A 378 3.53 -13.78 8.25
CA VAL A 378 2.76 -15.03 8.17
C VAL A 378 2.34 -15.33 6.73
N ALA A 379 2.19 -14.30 5.90
CA ALA A 379 1.90 -14.40 4.48
C ALA A 379 2.36 -13.14 3.73
N THR A 380 2.50 -13.24 2.41
CA THR A 380 2.75 -12.10 1.52
C THR A 380 1.68 -12.04 0.45
N LYS A 381 0.67 -11.18 0.63
CA LYS A 381 -0.46 -11.07 -0.30
C LYS A 381 -0.12 -10.16 -1.48
N ASN A 382 -0.67 -10.45 -2.66
CA ASN A 382 -0.50 -9.57 -3.83
C ASN A 382 -1.75 -8.72 -4.04
N LEU A 383 -1.71 -7.49 -3.55
CA LEU A 383 -2.89 -6.62 -3.40
C LEU A 383 -2.93 -5.52 -4.47
N TRP A 384 -4.14 -5.18 -4.90
CA TRP A 384 -4.42 -3.98 -5.71
C TRP A 384 -5.64 -3.28 -5.13
N HIS A 385 -5.42 -2.22 -4.36
CA HIS A 385 -6.52 -1.42 -3.80
C HIS A 385 -6.09 -0.03 -3.37
N PHE A 386 -7.07 0.85 -3.20
CA PHE A 386 -6.91 2.14 -2.56
C PHE A 386 -8.21 2.59 -1.89
N GLU A 387 -8.08 3.46 -0.91
CA GLU A 387 -9.20 4.10 -0.23
C GLU A 387 -8.91 5.56 0.10
N SER A 388 -9.87 6.44 -0.14
CA SER A 388 -9.82 7.81 0.36
C SER A 388 -10.07 7.78 1.86
N ASN A 389 -9.08 8.20 2.60
CA ASN A 389 -9.13 8.24 4.03
C ASN A 389 -9.99 9.40 4.52
N ARG A 390 -10.66 9.17 5.65
CA ARG A 390 -11.47 10.18 6.35
C ARG A 390 -11.13 10.08 7.85
N LEU A 391 -9.84 10.15 8.19
CA LEU A 391 -9.41 10.26 9.59
C LEU A 391 -9.60 11.71 10.03
N PHE A 392 -10.56 11.94 10.91
CA PHE A 392 -11.03 13.27 11.27
C PHE A 392 -10.11 14.05 12.21
N TYR A 393 -9.03 13.45 12.71
CA TYR A 393 -8.41 13.94 13.93
C TYR A 393 -6.88 13.75 14.01
N GLN A 394 -6.17 13.47 12.91
CA GLN A 394 -4.70 13.51 12.93
C GLN A 394 -4.17 14.89 12.51
N ASP A 395 -3.09 15.36 13.14
CA ASP A 395 -2.46 16.66 12.84
C ASP A 395 -2.09 16.83 11.35
N GLY A 396 -1.73 15.72 10.67
CA GLY A 396 -1.44 15.71 9.24
C GLY A 396 -2.68 16.03 8.39
N ASP A 397 -3.86 15.59 8.82
CA ASP A 397 -5.13 15.78 8.12
C ASP A 397 -5.65 17.21 8.29
N LEU A 398 -5.42 17.85 9.45
CA LEU A 398 -5.81 19.25 9.68
C LEU A 398 -5.10 20.21 8.71
N LYS A 399 -3.78 20.03 8.52
CA LYS A 399 -3.00 20.84 7.57
C LYS A 399 -3.33 20.51 6.11
N LEU A 400 -3.63 19.25 5.82
CA LEU A 400 -4.08 18.84 4.50
C LEU A 400 -5.39 19.53 4.14
N ASN A 401 -6.36 19.52 5.05
CA ASN A 401 -7.66 20.15 4.84
C ASN A 401 -7.51 21.63 4.49
N ASP A 402 -6.62 22.37 5.15
CA ASP A 402 -6.33 23.77 4.81
C ASP A 402 -5.74 23.94 3.41
N CYS A 403 -4.86 23.00 3.01
CA CYS A 403 -4.20 23.02 1.71
C CYS A 403 -5.04 22.45 0.56
N SER A 404 -6.19 21.83 0.86
CA SER A 404 -7.06 21.17 -0.11
C SER A 404 -8.49 21.69 -0.12
N ARG A 405 -8.78 22.84 0.51
CA ARG A 405 -10.16 23.38 0.61
C ARG A 405 -10.77 23.65 -0.77
N ASP A 406 -9.98 24.20 -1.67
CA ASP A 406 -10.41 24.59 -3.02
C ASP A 406 -10.24 23.46 -4.04
N LEU A 407 -9.74 22.29 -3.63
CA LEU A 407 -9.56 21.18 -4.54
C LEU A 407 -10.90 20.65 -5.04
N THR A 408 -11.00 20.54 -6.35
CA THR A 408 -12.04 19.79 -7.04
C THR A 408 -11.63 18.31 -7.22
N GLY A 409 -10.40 17.95 -6.83
CA GLY A 409 -9.75 16.65 -7.00
C GLY A 409 -9.32 15.97 -5.69
N LEU A 410 -8.62 14.85 -5.79
CA LEU A 410 -7.89 14.25 -4.65
C LEU A 410 -6.72 15.15 -4.26
N ALA A 411 -6.40 15.23 -2.98
CA ALA A 411 -5.25 16.02 -2.52
C ALA A 411 -3.92 15.32 -2.80
N GLY A 412 -3.93 13.99 -2.69
CA GLY A 412 -2.79 13.14 -2.92
C GLY A 412 -3.08 11.75 -2.39
N PHE A 413 -2.16 10.84 -2.68
CA PHE A 413 -2.21 9.51 -2.13
C PHE A 413 -0.84 8.95 -1.87
N VAL A 414 -0.79 8.09 -0.85
CA VAL A 414 0.37 7.25 -0.58
C VAL A 414 0.02 5.81 -0.86
N SER A 415 0.95 5.11 -1.47
CA SER A 415 0.90 3.67 -1.57
C SER A 415 2.20 3.05 -1.12
N THR A 416 2.12 2.01 -0.30
CA THR A 416 3.28 1.30 0.22
C THR A 416 2.97 -0.16 0.41
N ASN A 417 3.99 -1.01 0.31
CA ASN A 417 3.84 -2.42 0.64
C ASN A 417 4.16 -2.74 2.11
N SER A 418 4.51 -1.73 2.92
CA SER A 418 4.77 -1.91 4.35
C SER A 418 3.54 -2.44 5.09
N THR A 419 3.71 -3.41 5.97
CA THR A 419 2.64 -3.92 6.83
C THR A 419 1.93 -2.79 7.58
N MET A 420 2.69 -1.92 8.25
CA MET A 420 2.21 -0.76 8.99
C MET A 420 2.82 0.52 8.43
N PHE A 421 2.04 1.60 8.42
CA PHE A 421 2.43 2.89 7.87
C PHE A 421 1.55 4.00 8.45
N MET A 422 1.96 5.26 8.27
CA MET A 422 1.13 6.41 8.66
C MET A 422 0.16 6.76 7.53
N ALA A 423 -1.15 6.74 7.81
CA ALA A 423 -2.19 7.01 6.83
C ALA A 423 -2.40 8.50 6.50
N THR A 424 -1.38 9.33 6.73
CA THR A 424 -1.35 10.79 6.53
C THR A 424 -0.20 11.21 5.61
N PRO A 425 -0.22 12.44 5.05
CA PRO A 425 0.89 12.97 4.30
C PRO A 425 2.21 12.93 5.08
N PRO A 426 3.36 12.69 4.41
CA PRO A 426 4.68 12.81 5.03
C PRO A 426 4.86 14.15 5.75
N LYS A 427 5.49 14.11 6.92
CA LYS A 427 5.77 15.31 7.71
C LYS A 427 6.97 16.02 7.11
N PHE A 428 6.84 17.30 6.80
CA PHE A 428 7.99 18.09 6.38
C PHE A 428 8.83 18.52 7.58
N ASN A 429 10.09 18.11 7.57
CA ASN A 429 11.08 18.43 8.58
C ASN A 429 11.96 19.59 8.09
N THR A 430 11.68 20.79 8.60
CA THR A 430 12.36 22.03 8.20
C THR A 430 13.85 22.03 8.55
N ALA A 431 14.25 21.38 9.64
CA ALA A 431 15.65 21.32 10.07
C ALA A 431 16.51 20.49 9.10
N THR A 432 15.95 19.41 8.55
CA THR A 432 16.66 18.51 7.62
C THR A 432 16.28 18.70 6.15
N GLN A 433 15.29 19.56 5.87
CA GLN A 433 14.69 19.78 4.55
C GLN A 433 14.24 18.46 3.91
N SER A 434 13.53 17.63 4.69
CA SER A 434 13.11 16.30 4.25
C SER A 434 11.64 16.02 4.53
N LEU A 435 11.05 15.14 3.73
CA LEU A 435 9.76 14.52 4.02
C LEU A 435 10.03 13.24 4.82
N ASP A 436 9.57 13.25 6.08
CA ASP A 436 9.65 12.12 7.00
C ASP A 436 8.35 11.31 6.89
N TYR A 437 8.46 10.04 6.51
CA TYR A 437 7.32 9.13 6.41
C TYR A 437 7.58 7.83 7.14
N GLN A 438 6.64 7.40 7.99
CA GLN A 438 6.85 6.23 8.82
C GLN A 438 6.24 4.97 8.20
N VAL A 439 7.06 3.92 8.18
CA VAL A 439 6.74 2.60 7.63
C VAL A 439 7.39 1.52 8.48
N ALA A 440 6.74 0.38 8.59
CA ALA A 440 7.29 -0.80 9.24
C ALA A 440 6.67 -2.08 8.67
N ALA A 441 7.45 -3.15 8.63
CA ALA A 441 7.00 -4.49 8.26
C ALA A 441 7.97 -5.53 8.84
N PRO A 442 7.58 -6.81 8.90
CA PRO A 442 8.53 -7.89 9.10
C PRO A 442 9.67 -7.83 8.09
N HIS A 443 10.89 -8.05 8.55
CA HIS A 443 12.08 -8.02 7.69
C HIS A 443 12.11 -9.18 6.70
N PHE A 444 11.54 -10.33 7.08
CA PHE A 444 11.51 -11.52 6.25
C PHE A 444 10.08 -11.94 5.90
N ASP A 445 9.90 -12.55 4.73
CA ASP A 445 8.71 -13.34 4.44
C ASP A 445 8.73 -14.64 5.26
N ARG A 446 7.64 -15.42 5.17
CA ARG A 446 7.52 -16.67 5.92
C ARG A 446 8.62 -17.69 5.60
N ASN A 447 9.19 -17.61 4.39
CA ASN A 447 10.21 -18.51 3.89
C ASN A 447 11.63 -18.02 4.23
N GLY A 448 11.76 -16.89 4.93
CA GLY A 448 13.04 -16.30 5.34
C GLY A 448 13.70 -15.43 4.27
N LYS A 449 13.00 -15.09 3.18
CA LYS A 449 13.50 -14.14 2.18
C LYS A 449 13.23 -12.71 2.65
N GLU A 450 14.18 -11.80 2.42
CA GLU A 450 14.00 -10.39 2.78
C GLU A 450 12.80 -9.76 2.06
N ASN A 451 11.99 -9.05 2.84
CA ASN A 451 10.93 -8.18 2.32
C ASN A 451 11.54 -6.86 1.85
N ILE A 452 11.26 -6.53 0.59
CA ILE A 452 11.77 -5.32 -0.06
C ILE A 452 10.69 -4.25 -0.12
N GLY A 453 11.00 -3.08 0.44
CA GLY A 453 10.12 -1.94 0.54
C GLY A 453 9.94 -1.17 -0.76
N ARG A 454 8.70 -0.73 -0.95
CA ARG A 454 8.24 0.15 -2.01
C ARG A 454 7.31 1.19 -1.40
N TYR A 455 7.55 2.45 -1.74
CA TYR A 455 6.75 3.58 -1.32
C TYR A 455 6.53 4.51 -2.50
N ASN A 456 5.28 4.90 -2.74
CA ASN A 456 4.86 5.84 -3.75
C ASN A 456 4.07 6.95 -3.08
N LEU A 457 4.41 8.19 -3.40
CA LEU A 457 3.64 9.38 -3.08
C LEU A 457 3.27 10.05 -4.39
N VAL A 458 2.00 10.31 -4.59
CA VAL A 458 1.51 11.12 -5.70
C VAL A 458 0.62 12.18 -5.13
N ILE A 459 0.99 13.45 -5.29
CA ILE A 459 0.34 14.56 -4.62
C ILE A 459 0.09 15.69 -5.61
N ASP A 460 -1.06 16.36 -5.49
CA ASP A 460 -1.32 17.54 -6.28
C ASP A 460 -0.23 18.57 -6.00
N SER A 461 0.31 19.19 -7.05
CA SER A 461 1.50 20.03 -6.91
C SER A 461 1.22 21.29 -6.11
N ASN A 462 0.00 21.82 -6.16
CA ASN A 462 -0.39 22.98 -5.34
C ASN A 462 -0.55 22.58 -3.87
N VAL A 463 -1.14 21.41 -3.61
CA VAL A 463 -1.21 20.85 -2.25
C VAL A 463 0.20 20.64 -1.68
N ALA A 464 1.10 20.04 -2.45
CA ALA A 464 2.49 19.82 -2.01
C ALA A 464 3.19 21.13 -1.66
N ARG A 465 3.00 22.18 -2.47
CA ARG A 465 3.55 23.52 -2.21
C ARG A 465 2.96 24.15 -0.94
N CYS A 466 1.65 24.01 -0.75
CA CYS A 466 0.99 24.50 0.45
C CYS A 466 1.44 23.77 1.72
N LEU A 467 1.51 22.43 1.69
CA LEU A 467 1.87 21.59 2.83
C LEU A 467 3.32 21.74 3.22
N TYR A 468 4.22 21.73 2.23
CA TYR A 468 5.66 21.63 2.47
C TYR A 468 6.41 22.95 2.26
N LYS A 469 5.68 24.03 1.95
CA LYS A 469 6.20 25.38 1.76
C LYS A 469 7.27 25.45 0.65
N PHE A 470 7.03 24.68 -0.41
CA PHE A 470 7.85 24.69 -1.61
C PHE A 470 7.53 25.89 -2.49
N SER A 471 8.57 26.44 -3.13
CA SER A 471 8.40 27.46 -4.17
C SER A 471 7.81 26.84 -5.44
N THR A 472 7.62 27.66 -6.47
CA THR A 472 7.22 27.21 -7.81
C THR A 472 8.38 26.61 -8.63
N ALA A 473 9.62 26.65 -8.13
CA ALA A 473 10.78 26.09 -8.81
C ALA A 473 10.68 24.55 -8.94
N PRO A 474 11.26 23.94 -10.00
CA PRO A 474 11.30 22.50 -10.15
C PRO A 474 11.88 21.82 -8.90
N ILE A 475 11.14 20.85 -8.35
CA ILE A 475 11.58 20.11 -7.16
C ILE A 475 12.55 19.01 -7.61
N GLN A 476 13.80 19.06 -7.14
CA GLN A 476 14.72 17.94 -7.21
C GLN A 476 14.71 17.21 -5.86
N ALA A 477 14.84 15.88 -5.86
CA ALA A 477 14.87 15.08 -4.63
C ALA A 477 16.08 14.17 -4.64
N SER A 478 16.79 14.12 -3.52
CA SER A 478 17.75 13.06 -3.22
C SER A 478 17.19 12.28 -2.04
N VAL A 479 16.95 10.98 -2.19
CA VAL A 479 16.40 10.18 -1.09
C VAL A 479 17.52 9.55 -0.28
N THR A 480 17.36 9.56 1.04
CA THR A 480 18.26 8.88 1.96
C THR A 480 17.43 8.14 2.99
N VAL A 481 17.44 6.82 2.97
CA VAL A 481 16.73 6.02 3.97
C VAL A 481 17.62 5.92 5.20
N ILE A 482 17.10 6.26 6.38
CA ILE A 482 17.84 6.19 7.66
C ILE A 482 17.25 5.07 8.51
N ASN A 483 18.08 4.09 8.87
CA ASN A 483 17.74 2.96 9.73
C ASN A 483 17.51 3.39 11.20
N ALA A 484 16.88 2.49 11.98
CA ALA A 484 16.67 2.71 13.42
C ALA A 484 17.99 2.88 14.20
N ASP A 485 19.09 2.33 13.70
CA ASP A 485 20.45 2.47 14.24
C ASP A 485 21.21 3.72 13.72
N GLY A 486 20.56 4.54 12.88
CA GLY A 486 21.13 5.74 12.28
C GLY A 486 21.92 5.50 10.98
N THR A 487 22.07 4.26 10.51
CA THR A 487 22.79 3.95 9.27
C THR A 487 21.96 4.27 8.01
N GLN A 488 22.61 4.66 6.91
CA GLN A 488 21.92 5.02 5.67
C GLN A 488 21.83 3.84 4.70
N GLN A 489 20.65 3.60 4.11
CA GLN A 489 20.48 2.64 3.02
C GLN A 489 20.32 3.33 1.66
N ILE A 490 20.97 2.75 0.65
CA ILE A 490 20.82 3.16 -0.75
C ILE A 490 19.51 2.58 -1.27
N SER A 491 18.53 3.43 -1.51
CA SER A 491 17.30 3.09 -2.25
C SER A 491 17.26 3.90 -3.54
N THR A 492 16.64 3.34 -4.58
CA THR A 492 16.39 4.11 -5.79
C THR A 492 15.20 5.01 -5.55
N SER A 493 15.35 6.30 -5.85
CA SER A 493 14.23 7.22 -5.87
C SER A 493 14.08 7.92 -7.19
N THR A 494 12.83 8.20 -7.54
CA THR A 494 12.48 9.03 -8.67
C THR A 494 11.50 10.07 -8.20
N ILE A 495 11.80 11.35 -8.46
CA ILE A 495 10.83 12.43 -8.35
C ILE A 495 10.55 12.96 -9.75
N ASN A 496 9.28 13.18 -10.06
CA ASN A 496 8.86 13.75 -11.32
C ASN A 496 7.59 14.56 -11.11
N GLU A 497 7.51 15.75 -11.71
CA GLU A 497 6.29 16.55 -11.73
C GLU A 497 5.73 16.53 -13.15
N LYS A 498 4.48 16.09 -13.31
CA LYS A 498 3.82 15.99 -14.62
C LYS A 498 2.31 16.16 -14.46
N ASN A 499 1.71 16.95 -15.36
CA ASN A 499 0.26 17.16 -15.43
C ASN A 499 -0.34 17.68 -14.11
N GLY A 500 0.37 18.54 -13.38
CA GLY A 500 -0.09 19.07 -12.08
C GLY A 500 0.11 18.12 -10.90
N TRP A 501 0.71 16.96 -11.09
CA TRP A 501 0.98 15.98 -10.02
C TRP A 501 2.48 15.80 -9.79
N LEU A 502 2.88 15.78 -8.51
CA LEU A 502 4.21 15.39 -8.07
C LEU A 502 4.20 13.89 -7.75
N TYR A 503 5.04 13.14 -8.43
CA TYR A 503 5.27 11.71 -8.24
C TYR A 503 6.60 11.49 -7.55
N LEU A 504 6.59 10.74 -6.47
CA LEU A 504 7.76 10.28 -5.75
C LEU A 504 7.66 8.77 -5.59
N SER A 505 8.69 8.04 -6.02
CA SER A 505 8.81 6.61 -5.78
C SER A 505 10.12 6.34 -5.04
N VAL A 506 10.07 5.46 -4.04
CA VAL A 506 11.23 4.99 -3.27
C VAL A 506 11.16 3.47 -3.22
N ASN A 507 12.15 2.80 -3.81
CA ASN A 507 12.16 1.36 -3.96
C ASN A 507 13.50 0.76 -3.49
N GLY A 508 13.43 -0.45 -2.94
CA GLY A 508 14.62 -1.26 -2.65
C GLY A 508 15.18 -1.14 -1.23
N TYR A 509 14.45 -0.50 -0.30
CA TYR A 509 14.85 -0.46 1.11
C TYR A 509 14.41 -1.72 1.85
N THR A 510 15.09 -2.08 2.94
CA THR A 510 14.64 -3.18 3.81
C THR A 510 13.90 -2.64 5.03
N TYR A 511 13.11 -3.49 5.68
CA TYR A 511 12.39 -3.12 6.90
C TYR A 511 13.30 -3.27 8.12
N SER A 512 14.05 -2.21 8.41
CA SER A 512 14.87 -1.99 9.61
C SER A 512 14.73 -0.57 10.16
N ALA A 513 13.92 0.26 9.48
CA ALA A 513 13.86 1.70 9.62
C ALA A 513 12.40 2.16 9.84
N PRO A 514 12.07 2.82 10.95
CA PRO A 514 10.72 3.31 11.18
C PRO A 514 10.37 4.54 10.33
N THR A 515 11.35 5.19 9.69
CA THR A 515 11.16 6.47 8.99
C THR A 515 11.96 6.55 7.69
N LEU A 516 11.27 6.67 6.56
CA LEU A 516 11.83 7.09 5.28
C LEU A 516 12.02 8.61 5.30
N LYS A 517 13.24 9.08 4.96
CA LYS A 517 13.53 10.51 4.82
C LYS A 517 13.82 10.86 3.37
N VAL A 518 12.97 11.68 2.79
CA VAL A 518 13.11 12.10 1.39
C VAL A 518 13.57 13.55 1.39
N LYS A 519 14.86 13.78 1.19
CA LYS A 519 15.43 15.13 1.15
C LYS A 519 15.06 15.80 -0.17
N LEU A 520 14.56 17.02 -0.06
CA LEU A 520 14.14 17.81 -1.20
C LEU A 520 15.08 19.01 -1.37
N SER A 521 15.40 19.33 -2.61
CA SER A 521 16.22 20.46 -3.00
C SER A 521 15.50 21.24 -4.11
N GLN A 522 15.44 22.55 -3.96
CA GLN A 522 14.96 23.45 -5.00
C GLN A 522 16.11 24.33 -5.46
N GLU A 523 16.17 24.56 -6.76
CA GLU A 523 17.01 25.61 -7.30
C GLU A 523 16.48 26.95 -6.78
N ALA A 524 17.37 27.80 -6.27
CA ALA A 524 16.96 29.10 -5.75
C ALA A 524 16.29 29.91 -6.87
N PRO A 525 15.18 30.63 -6.60
CA PRO A 525 14.56 31.48 -7.60
C PRO A 525 15.59 32.49 -8.11
N THR A 526 15.81 32.49 -9.43
CA THR A 526 16.73 33.42 -10.06
C THR A 526 16.18 34.83 -9.85
N PRO A 527 16.95 35.77 -9.28
CA PRO A 527 16.45 37.13 -9.06
C PRO A 527 16.02 37.75 -10.40
N THR A 528 14.82 38.32 -10.43
CA THR A 528 14.26 39.01 -11.59
C THR A 528 15.24 40.10 -12.04
N PRO A 529 15.75 40.07 -13.28
CA PRO A 529 16.65 41.12 -13.74
C PRO A 529 15.88 42.45 -13.86
N SER A 530 16.34 43.45 -13.10
CA SER A 530 15.94 44.84 -13.32
C SER A 530 16.45 45.28 -14.69
N ALA A 531 15.57 45.87 -15.50
CA ALA A 531 15.85 46.26 -16.87
C ALA A 531 16.83 47.44 -16.94
N THR A 532 17.88 47.33 -17.77
CA THR A 532 18.53 48.40 -18.57
C THR A 532 19.61 47.74 -19.47
N PRO A 533 19.87 48.23 -20.71
CA PRO A 533 20.15 47.37 -21.86
C PRO A 533 21.62 47.13 -22.21
N SER A 534 21.83 45.97 -22.86
CA SER A 534 22.75 45.68 -23.97
C SER A 534 24.21 46.15 -23.87
N ALA A 535 25.14 45.21 -23.62
CA ALA A 535 25.92 44.57 -24.69
C ALA A 535 26.97 43.57 -24.13
N GLU A 536 27.15 42.50 -24.90
CA GLU A 536 28.34 41.65 -25.02
C GLU A 536 28.50 40.41 -24.12
N ALA A 537 29.07 39.38 -24.75
CA ALA A 537 28.79 37.96 -24.55
C ALA A 537 29.46 37.31 -23.32
N THR A 538 28.73 36.44 -22.61
CA THR A 538 29.31 35.31 -21.83
C THR A 538 28.22 34.27 -21.46
N PRO A 539 28.60 33.08 -20.95
CA PRO A 539 28.41 31.76 -21.57
C PRO A 539 27.09 31.04 -21.22
N ILE A 540 26.74 30.07 -22.08
CA ILE A 540 25.56 29.19 -21.98
C ILE A 540 25.51 28.48 -20.61
N ALA A 541 24.47 28.77 -19.83
CA ALA A 541 24.14 28.04 -18.62
C ALA A 541 23.68 26.62 -18.98
N ALA A 542 24.37 25.61 -18.42
CA ALA A 542 24.10 24.20 -18.66
C ALA A 542 22.90 23.73 -17.83
N GLN A 543 21.85 23.26 -18.50
CA GLN A 543 20.75 22.50 -17.91
C GLN A 543 21.33 21.24 -17.22
N VAL A 544 21.22 21.13 -15.90
CA VAL A 544 21.77 20.01 -15.13
C VAL A 544 20.89 18.78 -15.34
N LEU A 545 21.30 17.95 -16.29
CA LEU A 545 20.66 16.67 -16.59
C LEU A 545 21.20 15.57 -15.64
N PRO A 546 20.40 14.55 -15.28
CA PRO A 546 20.84 13.51 -14.33
C PRO A 546 22.12 12.80 -14.79
N PRO A 547 23.05 12.48 -13.86
CA PRO A 547 24.34 11.89 -14.18
C PRO A 547 24.19 10.46 -14.71
N VAL A 548 25.09 10.06 -15.59
CA VAL A 548 25.22 8.68 -16.08
C VAL A 548 26.05 7.91 -15.06
N MET A 549 25.41 7.00 -14.33
CA MET A 549 26.09 6.14 -13.37
C MET A 549 26.75 4.96 -14.10
N VAL A 550 28.04 4.73 -13.84
CA VAL A 550 28.82 3.66 -14.48
C VAL A 550 29.51 2.83 -13.40
N ASN A 551 29.30 1.51 -13.43
CA ASN A 551 30.13 0.60 -12.64
C ASN A 551 31.39 0.22 -13.44
N PRO A 552 32.58 0.71 -13.06
CA PRO A 552 33.81 0.48 -13.82
C PRO A 552 34.28 -0.98 -13.77
N LEU A 553 33.76 -1.80 -12.85
CA LEU A 553 34.07 -3.23 -12.74
C LEU A 553 33.37 -4.07 -13.83
N LYS A 554 32.27 -3.54 -14.41
CA LYS A 554 31.45 -4.25 -15.40
C LYS A 554 31.52 -3.61 -16.79
N ALA A 555 31.62 -2.27 -16.85
CA ALA A 555 31.65 -1.54 -18.10
C ALA A 555 33.02 -1.64 -18.79
N LYS A 556 33.02 -1.79 -20.12
CA LYS A 556 34.22 -1.61 -20.98
C LYS A 556 34.12 -0.38 -21.88
N THR A 557 32.91 0.13 -22.07
CA THR A 557 32.60 1.25 -22.96
C THR A 557 31.55 2.14 -22.31
N ILE A 558 31.68 3.46 -22.48
CA ILE A 558 30.76 4.49 -22.00
C ILE A 558 30.42 5.38 -23.20
N SER A 559 29.13 5.56 -23.48
CA SER A 559 28.63 6.49 -24.50
C SER A 559 27.69 7.50 -23.84
N VAL A 560 27.99 8.79 -23.97
CA VAL A 560 27.33 9.86 -23.22
C VAL A 560 27.27 11.15 -24.03
N LYS A 561 26.20 11.94 -23.89
CA LYS A 561 26.07 13.24 -24.57
C LYS A 561 26.86 14.33 -23.84
N LEU A 562 27.49 15.25 -24.58
CA LEU A 562 28.14 16.43 -23.99
C LEU A 562 27.12 17.22 -23.14
N GLY A 563 27.50 17.64 -21.94
CA GLY A 563 26.63 18.30 -20.95
C GLY A 563 26.09 17.37 -19.85
N LYS A 564 26.29 16.04 -19.97
CA LYS A 564 26.02 15.08 -18.89
C LYS A 564 27.26 14.87 -18.02
N VAL A 565 27.06 14.53 -16.75
CA VAL A 565 28.13 14.11 -15.83
C VAL A 565 28.19 12.58 -15.80
N VAL A 566 29.38 11.99 -15.86
CA VAL A 566 29.57 10.53 -15.66
C VAL A 566 30.08 10.30 -14.25
N VAL A 567 29.40 9.49 -13.45
CA VAL A 567 29.79 9.17 -12.07
C VAL A 567 30.07 7.69 -11.94
N PHE A 568 31.18 7.33 -11.32
CA PHE A 568 31.58 5.94 -11.11
C PHE A 568 31.04 5.42 -9.78
N THR A 569 30.18 4.40 -9.82
CA THR A 569 29.75 3.67 -8.61
C THR A 569 30.82 2.68 -8.20
N VAL A 570 31.51 2.97 -7.09
CA VAL A 570 32.61 2.18 -6.55
C VAL A 570 32.54 2.13 -5.03
N THR A 571 33.17 1.12 -4.41
CA THR A 571 33.43 1.07 -2.97
C THR A 571 34.67 1.90 -2.64
N ASP A 572 34.68 2.53 -1.47
CA ASP A 572 35.75 3.43 -0.97
C ASP A 572 36.16 4.53 -1.98
N PRO A 573 35.27 5.48 -2.33
CA PRO A 573 35.49 6.50 -3.35
C PRO A 573 36.84 7.24 -3.30
N ALA A 574 37.39 7.44 -2.10
CA ALA A 574 38.65 8.15 -1.88
C ALA A 574 39.89 7.45 -2.44
N ILE A 575 39.89 6.11 -2.61
CA ILE A 575 41.07 5.36 -3.07
C ILE A 575 41.24 5.40 -4.59
N TRP A 576 40.17 5.75 -5.31
CA TRP A 576 40.12 5.63 -6.76
C TRP A 576 40.83 6.79 -7.46
N LYS A 577 41.76 6.44 -8.35
CA LYS A 577 42.48 7.39 -9.20
C LYS A 577 42.13 7.14 -10.66
N GLY A 578 42.06 8.22 -11.44
CA GLY A 578 41.69 8.16 -12.85
C GLY A 578 42.58 9.02 -13.73
N LYS A 579 42.87 8.51 -14.92
CA LYS A 579 43.58 9.23 -15.98
C LYS A 579 42.77 9.14 -17.27
N VAL A 580 42.52 10.30 -17.88
CA VAL A 580 41.91 10.39 -19.22
C VAL A 580 43.03 10.58 -20.23
N ALA A 581 43.07 9.76 -21.27
CA ALA A 581 44.13 9.78 -22.28
C ALA A 581 44.17 11.11 -23.04
N ASP A 582 42.99 11.59 -23.47
CA ASP A 582 42.80 12.93 -24.02
C ASP A 582 42.05 13.82 -23.04
N SER A 583 42.80 14.66 -22.32
CA SER A 583 42.27 15.61 -21.34
C SER A 583 41.47 16.75 -21.95
N LYS A 584 41.48 16.93 -23.29
CA LYS A 584 40.61 17.90 -23.99
C LYS A 584 39.18 17.39 -24.14
N ILE A 585 38.96 16.07 -24.05
CA ILE A 585 37.64 15.43 -24.18
C ILE A 585 36.96 15.28 -22.83
N ALA A 586 37.69 14.85 -21.80
CA ALA A 586 37.16 14.73 -20.45
C ALA A 586 38.26 14.88 -19.40
N LYS A 587 37.87 15.24 -18.17
CA LYS A 587 38.75 15.33 -17.00
C LYS A 587 38.22 14.42 -15.90
N PHE A 588 39.11 13.65 -15.28
CA PHE A 588 38.78 12.86 -14.11
C PHE A 588 38.69 13.76 -12.86
N VAL A 589 37.69 13.49 -12.02
CA VAL A 589 37.47 14.14 -10.73
C VAL A 589 37.48 13.06 -9.67
N ALA A 590 38.39 13.20 -8.70
CA ALA A 590 38.51 12.24 -7.60
C ALA A 590 37.28 12.31 -6.68
N GLY A 591 36.85 11.13 -6.22
CA GLY A 591 35.86 10.99 -5.17
C GLY A 591 36.48 11.12 -3.78
N GLY A 592 35.64 11.01 -2.76
CA GLY A 592 36.04 11.00 -1.36
C GLY A 592 35.22 11.94 -0.48
N PRO A 593 35.54 11.98 0.82
CA PRO A 593 34.78 12.72 1.81
C PRO A 593 34.83 14.23 1.57
N LYS A 594 33.67 14.86 1.68
CA LYS A 594 33.44 16.31 1.80
C LYS A 594 32.93 16.61 3.21
N SER A 595 32.90 17.88 3.58
CA SER A 595 32.52 18.33 4.93
C SER A 595 31.18 17.78 5.44
N THR A 596 30.25 17.42 4.55
CA THR A 596 28.91 16.95 4.92
C THR A 596 28.41 15.71 4.15
N TYR A 597 29.20 15.15 3.23
CA TYR A 597 28.84 13.97 2.42
C TYR A 597 30.06 13.36 1.73
N GLU A 598 29.95 12.15 1.18
CA GLU A 598 31.00 11.55 0.34
C GLU A 598 30.63 11.62 -1.15
N THR A 599 31.62 11.92 -2.00
CA THR A 599 31.46 11.99 -3.45
C THR A 599 32.05 10.77 -4.13
N ASN A 600 31.35 10.21 -5.11
CA ASN A 600 31.93 9.21 -6.00
C ASN A 600 32.89 9.86 -7.02
N PRO A 601 33.93 9.13 -7.51
CA PRO A 601 34.77 9.63 -8.59
C PRO A 601 33.95 9.83 -9.86
N SER A 602 34.31 10.81 -10.69
CA SER A 602 33.51 11.16 -11.87
C SER A 602 34.37 11.66 -13.04
N LEU A 603 33.72 11.85 -14.20
CA LEU A 603 34.29 12.55 -15.34
C LEU A 603 33.50 13.82 -15.64
N THR A 604 34.23 14.93 -15.76
CA THR A 604 33.73 16.15 -16.39
C THR A 604 33.98 16.06 -17.89
N LEU A 605 32.93 16.11 -18.70
CA LEU A 605 33.03 16.07 -20.16
C LEU A 605 33.26 17.49 -20.70
N LEU A 606 34.28 17.67 -21.53
CA LEU A 606 34.73 18.98 -22.00
C LEU A 606 34.47 19.19 -23.49
N LYS A 607 34.58 18.13 -24.30
CA LYS A 607 34.39 18.20 -25.76
C LYS A 607 33.87 16.88 -26.31
N LYS A 608 33.12 16.95 -27.42
CA LYS A 608 32.75 15.76 -28.21
C LYS A 608 33.99 15.06 -28.75
N GLY A 609 33.99 13.73 -28.74
CA GLY A 609 35.11 12.92 -29.20
C GLY A 609 35.18 11.54 -28.55
N LYS A 610 36.22 10.78 -28.90
CA LYS A 610 36.50 9.47 -28.30
C LYS A 610 37.81 9.51 -27.54
N THR A 611 37.83 8.96 -26.33
CA THR A 611 39.03 8.88 -25.48
C THR A 611 39.02 7.58 -24.68
N THR A 612 40.10 7.28 -23.96
CA THR A 612 40.17 6.15 -23.03
C THR A 612 40.39 6.67 -21.62
N VAL A 613 39.70 6.05 -20.65
CA VAL A 613 39.80 6.37 -19.24
C VAL A 613 40.38 5.16 -18.52
N SER A 614 41.49 5.37 -17.82
CA SER A 614 42.11 4.40 -16.94
C SER A 614 41.73 4.72 -15.50
N LEU A 615 41.07 3.79 -14.80
CA LEU A 615 40.71 3.90 -13.39
C LEU A 615 41.47 2.85 -12.59
N THR A 616 41.94 3.18 -11.39
CA THR A 616 42.56 2.22 -10.48
C THR A 616 42.09 2.43 -9.06
N ASP A 617 41.86 1.33 -8.34
CA ASP A 617 41.57 1.26 -6.91
C ASP A 617 42.84 1.08 -6.06
N GLY A 618 44.03 1.19 -6.68
CA GLY A 618 45.32 0.90 -6.07
C GLY A 618 45.74 -0.57 -6.09
N LYS A 619 44.84 -1.49 -6.45
CA LYS A 619 45.12 -2.94 -6.61
C LYS A 619 45.07 -3.37 -8.07
N LYS A 620 44.10 -2.87 -8.83
CA LYS A 620 43.84 -3.20 -10.23
C LYS A 620 43.54 -1.96 -11.04
N THR A 621 43.84 -2.01 -12.34
CA THR A 621 43.53 -0.95 -13.30
C THR A 621 42.47 -1.43 -14.30
N TYR A 622 41.46 -0.59 -14.51
CA TYR A 622 40.33 -0.80 -15.41
C TYR A 622 40.39 0.22 -16.55
N LEU A 623 40.29 -0.27 -17.78
CA LEU A 623 40.33 0.56 -18.99
C LEU A 623 38.93 0.65 -19.62
N LEU A 624 38.46 1.88 -19.80
CA LEU A 624 37.12 2.21 -20.30
C LEU A 624 37.24 3.05 -21.57
N LYS A 625 36.57 2.64 -22.65
CA LYS A 625 36.45 3.46 -23.86
C LYS A 625 35.31 4.47 -23.69
N LEU A 626 35.60 5.76 -23.79
CA LEU A 626 34.61 6.84 -23.66
C LEU A 626 34.30 7.44 -25.03
N THR A 627 33.02 7.53 -25.38
CA THR A 627 32.51 8.29 -26.53
C THR A 627 31.60 9.40 -26.03
N VAL A 628 31.98 10.65 -26.30
CA VAL A 628 31.18 11.85 -26.00
C VAL A 628 30.54 12.34 -27.29
N SER A 629 29.21 12.22 -27.39
CA SER A 629 28.40 12.57 -28.58
C SER A 629 27.76 13.95 -28.50
#